data_AF-A0A7C7C344-F1
#
_entry.id   AF-A0A7C7C344-F1
#
_cell.length_a   1.000
_cell.length_b   1.000
_cell.length_c   1.000
_cell.angle_alpha   90.00
_cell.angle_beta   90.00
_cell.angle_gamma   90.00
#
_symmetry.space_group_name_H-M   'P 1'
#
loop_
_entity.id
_entity.type
_entity.pdbx_description
1 polymer ?
#
loop_
_entity_poly.entity_id
_entity_poly.type
_entity_poly.pdbx_seq_one_letter_code
_entity_poly.pdbx_strand_id
1 'polypeptide(L)'
;MSNQREQELLLKASIEFGAEYICYIKSGTLGRTLYIEADTRSASISIRKKVPGMWNGIYVIVLFSTPKEEIPKDITMAEVLRYKLKEDDKSK
;
A
#
# COMPACT_ATOMS: atom_id res chain seq x y z
N MET A 1 -12.77 -17.59 -12.82
CA MET A 1 -11.57 -18.44 -12.97
C MET A 1 -10.28 -17.60 -12.90
N SER A 2 -9.85 -17.11 -11.73
CA SER A 2 -8.61 -16.29 -11.66
C SER A 2 -7.77 -16.38 -10.39
N ASN A 3 -8.15 -17.16 -9.38
CA ASN A 3 -7.49 -17.10 -8.06
C ASN A 3 -6.11 -17.79 -8.04
N GLN A 4 -5.96 -18.95 -8.66
CA GLN A 4 -4.73 -19.74 -8.57
C GLN A 4 -3.53 -19.06 -9.26
N ARG A 5 -3.71 -18.53 -10.47
CA ARG A 5 -2.64 -17.81 -11.17
C ARG A 5 -2.23 -16.52 -10.46
N GLU A 6 -3.17 -15.87 -9.76
CA GLU A 6 -2.86 -14.71 -8.94
C GLU A 6 -2.05 -15.09 -7.71
N GLN A 7 -2.47 -16.15 -7.01
CA GLN A 7 -1.73 -16.69 -5.86
C GLN A 7 -0.32 -17.13 -6.24
N GLU A 8 -0.14 -17.77 -7.40
CA GLU A 8 1.19 -18.13 -7.93
C GLU A 8 2.06 -16.90 -8.19
N LEU A 9 1.48 -15.84 -8.76
CA LEU A 9 2.21 -14.59 -8.99
C LEU A 9 2.56 -13.90 -7.67
N LEU A 10 1.65 -13.85 -6.69
CA LEU A 10 1.92 -13.26 -5.38
C LEU A 10 3.01 -14.04 -4.64
N LEU A 11 2.93 -15.38 -4.65
CA LEU A 11 3.94 -16.23 -4.03
C LEU A 11 5.32 -16.03 -4.68
N LYS A 12 5.38 -15.99 -6.02
CA LYS A 12 6.63 -15.70 -6.74
C LYS A 12 7.18 -14.32 -6.38
N ALA A 13 6.33 -13.30 -6.33
CA ALA A 13 6.74 -11.94 -5.97
C ALA A 13 7.32 -11.88 -4.55
N SER A 14 6.68 -12.54 -3.58
CA SER A 14 7.19 -12.60 -2.21
C SER A 14 8.53 -13.34 -2.08
N ILE A 15 8.74 -14.40 -2.87
CA ILE A 15 10.03 -15.12 -2.90
C ILE A 15 11.14 -14.27 -3.54
N GLU A 16 10.83 -13.59 -4.64
CA GLU A 16 11.83 -12.86 -5.44
C GLU A 16 12.20 -11.50 -4.83
N PHE A 17 11.20 -10.78 -4.30
CA PHE A 17 11.38 -9.41 -3.85
C PHE A 17 11.53 -9.27 -2.34
N GLY A 18 11.07 -10.25 -1.57
CA GLY A 18 11.16 -10.26 -0.11
C GLY A 18 9.81 -10.47 0.54
N ALA A 19 9.78 -11.32 1.57
CA ALA A 19 8.57 -11.63 2.33
C ALA A 19 8.21 -10.50 3.33
N GLU A 20 9.14 -9.58 3.58
CA GLU A 20 8.93 -8.38 4.39
C GLU A 20 8.02 -7.34 3.70
N TYR A 21 7.77 -7.48 2.40
CA TYR A 21 6.92 -6.57 1.65
C TYR A 21 5.51 -7.13 1.49
N ILE A 22 4.52 -6.25 1.57
CA ILE A 22 3.13 -6.61 1.29
C ILE A 22 2.91 -6.54 -0.22
N CYS A 23 2.67 -7.69 -0.83
CA CYS A 23 2.42 -7.82 -2.26
C CYS A 23 0.93 -8.04 -2.53
N TYR A 24 0.34 -7.27 -3.45
CA TYR A 24 -1.01 -7.48 -3.92
C TYR A 24 -1.17 -7.10 -5.38
N ILE A 25 -2.09 -7.73 -6.10
CA ILE A 25 -2.36 -7.43 -7.51
C ILE A 25 -3.69 -6.69 -7.62
N LYS A 26 -3.73 -5.63 -8.42
CA LYS A 26 -4.97 -4.96 -8.81
C LYS A 26 -5.01 -4.74 -10.31
N SER A 27 -6.21 -4.78 -10.86
CA SER A 27 -6.48 -4.35 -12.22
C SER A 27 -6.94 -2.90 -12.19
N GLY A 28 -6.22 -2.02 -12.88
CA GLY A 28 -6.54 -0.60 -13.01
C GLY A 28 -6.52 -0.14 -14.47
N THR A 29 -6.48 1.17 -14.68
CA THR A 29 -6.40 1.80 -16.02
C THR A 29 -5.15 1.42 -16.81
N LEU A 30 -4.04 1.14 -16.11
CA LEU A 30 -2.81 0.62 -16.73
C LEU A 30 -2.86 -0.89 -17.01
N GLY A 31 -3.96 -1.57 -16.70
CA GLY A 31 -4.06 -3.01 -16.75
C GLY A 31 -3.73 -3.67 -15.41
N ARG A 32 -3.26 -4.92 -15.46
CA ARG A 32 -2.94 -5.71 -14.27
C ARG A 32 -1.59 -5.26 -13.71
N THR A 33 -1.56 -4.95 -12.42
CA THR A 33 -0.41 -4.35 -11.75
C THR A 33 -0.15 -5.04 -10.42
N LEU A 34 1.11 -5.43 -10.20
CA LEU A 34 1.65 -5.83 -8.91
C LEU A 34 2.01 -4.58 -8.10
N TYR A 35 1.46 -4.49 -6.90
CA TYR A 35 1.81 -3.50 -5.91
C TYR A 35 2.70 -4.15 -4.86
N ILE A 36 3.82 -3.48 -4.55
CA ILE A 36 4.75 -3.87 -3.50
C ILE A 36 4.78 -2.73 -2.49
N GLU A 37 4.27 -2.97 -1.29
CA GLU A 37 4.18 -1.99 -0.23
C GLU A 37 5.28 -2.25 0.79
N ALA A 38 6.08 -1.21 1.05
CA ALA A 38 7.15 -1.20 2.03
C ALA A 38 6.78 -0.34 3.24
N ASP A 39 7.20 -0.79 4.43
CA ASP A 39 6.90 -0.11 5.69
C ASP A 39 7.55 1.26 5.84
N THR A 40 8.67 1.48 5.15
CA THR A 40 9.41 2.74 5.22
C THR A 40 9.73 3.30 3.85
N ARG A 41 9.85 4.64 3.79
CA ARG A 41 10.32 5.32 2.59
C ARG A 41 11.69 4.80 2.15
N SER A 42 12.61 4.56 3.08
CA SER A 42 13.95 4.04 2.78
C SER A 42 13.88 2.65 2.13
N ALA A 43 13.04 1.76 2.68
CA ALA A 43 12.82 0.42 2.12
C ALA A 43 12.21 0.50 0.72
N SER A 44 11.24 1.39 0.49
CA SER A 44 10.64 1.59 -0.83
C SER A 44 11.64 2.09 -1.89
N ILE A 45 12.57 2.97 -1.51
CA ILE A 45 13.63 3.43 -2.41
C ILE A 45 14.59 2.28 -2.74
N SER A 46 14.91 1.45 -1.73
CA SER A 46 15.81 0.32 -1.90
C SER A 46 15.22 -0.74 -2.83
N ILE A 47 13.95 -1.09 -2.65
CA ILE A 47 13.29 -2.10 -3.50
C ILE A 47 13.03 -1.56 -4.90
N ARG A 48 12.66 -0.29 -5.09
CA ARG A 48 12.52 0.36 -6.42
C ARG A 48 13.76 0.25 -7.30
N LYS A 49 14.96 0.15 -6.73
CA LYS A 49 16.20 -0.05 -7.48
C LYS A 49 16.39 -1.49 -7.96
N LYS A 50 15.70 -2.45 -7.34
CA LYS A 50 15.79 -3.88 -7.61
C LYS A 50 14.67 -4.39 -8.53
N VAL A 51 13.44 -3.88 -8.35
CA VAL A 51 12.28 -4.34 -9.14
C VAL A 51 12.22 -3.68 -10.51
N PRO A 52 11.98 -4.43 -11.59
CA PRO A 52 11.69 -3.84 -12.89
C PRO A 52 10.29 -3.19 -12.90
N GLY A 53 10.09 -2.20 -13.78
CA GLY A 53 8.77 -1.56 -13.96
C GLY A 53 7.68 -2.49 -14.55
N MET A 54 8.11 -3.62 -15.14
CA MET A 54 7.26 -4.71 -15.58
C MET A 54 7.86 -6.05 -15.12
N TRP A 55 7.01 -6.94 -14.61
CA TRP A 55 7.40 -8.26 -14.11
C TRP A 55 6.32 -9.29 -14.47
N ASN A 56 6.68 -10.45 -15.01
CA ASN A 56 5.74 -11.49 -15.46
C ASN A 56 4.57 -10.97 -16.35
N GLY A 57 4.84 -9.95 -17.17
CA GLY A 57 3.85 -9.35 -18.06
C GLY A 57 2.83 -8.42 -17.37
N ILE A 58 3.06 -8.04 -16.12
CA ILE A 58 2.25 -7.07 -15.37
C ILE A 58 3.09 -5.88 -14.93
N TYR A 59 2.46 -4.72 -14.78
CA TYR A 59 3.15 -3.53 -14.27
C TYR A 59 3.53 -3.71 -12.81
N VAL A 60 4.58 -3.03 -12.36
CA VAL A 60 5.00 -3.03 -10.95
C VAL A 60 4.96 -1.62 -10.41
N ILE A 61 4.30 -1.44 -9.27
CA ILE A 61 4.27 -0.18 -8.54
C ILE A 61 4.74 -0.44 -7.11
N VAL A 62 5.81 0.25 -6.73
CA VAL A 62 6.30 0.22 -5.34
C VAL A 62 5.72 1.41 -4.58
N LEU A 63 5.06 1.13 -3.46
CA LEU A 63 4.51 2.11 -2.55
C LEU A 63 5.21 2.02 -1.19
N PHE A 64 5.09 3.09 -0.41
CA PHE A 64 5.22 3.01 1.03
C PHE A 64 4.01 3.70 1.62
N SER A 65 3.41 3.09 2.63
CA SER A 65 2.47 3.80 3.47
C SER A 65 3.31 4.56 4.49
N THR A 66 3.17 5.89 4.54
CA THR A 66 3.30 6.56 5.84
C THR A 66 2.30 5.88 6.76
N PRO A 67 2.65 5.55 8.01
CA PRO A 67 1.67 4.99 8.93
C PRO A 67 0.44 5.87 8.84
N LYS A 68 -0.68 5.30 8.38
CA LYS A 68 -1.97 5.98 8.51
C LYS A 68 -2.01 6.33 9.98
N GLU A 69 -2.16 7.61 10.32
CA GLU A 69 -2.44 8.01 11.69
C GLU A 69 -3.49 7.03 12.19
N GLU A 70 -3.07 6.12 13.06
CA GLU A 70 -4.00 5.26 13.76
C GLU A 70 -4.83 6.27 14.52
N ILE A 71 -6.06 6.53 14.07
CA ILE A 71 -7.06 7.19 14.90
C ILE A 71 -7.06 6.31 16.16
N PRO A 72 -6.57 6.79 17.33
CA PRO A 72 -6.48 5.94 18.50
C PRO A 72 -7.82 5.22 18.68
N LYS A 73 -7.78 3.91 18.81
CA LYS A 73 -9.00 3.08 18.93
C LYS A 73 -9.84 3.43 20.17
N ASP A 74 -9.29 4.25 21.05
CA ASP A 74 -9.92 4.76 22.26
C ASP A 74 -10.53 6.17 22.10
N ILE A 75 -10.51 6.78 20.91
CA ILE A 75 -11.21 8.06 20.71
C ILE A 75 -12.71 7.77 20.64
N THR A 76 -13.44 8.25 21.64
CA THR A 76 -14.89 8.20 21.64
C THR A 76 -15.45 9.09 20.52
N MET A 77 -16.61 8.74 19.95
CA MET A 77 -17.28 9.59 18.92
C MET A 77 -17.47 11.04 19.38
N ALA A 78 -17.55 11.29 20.69
CA ALA A 78 -17.62 12.61 21.30
C ALA A 78 -16.34 13.45 21.11
N GLU A 79 -15.17 12.82 21.12
CA GLU A 79 -13.88 13.50 20.90
C GLU A 79 -13.65 13.77 19.42
N VAL A 80 -14.06 12.86 18.52
CA VAL A 80 -14.04 13.10 17.06
C VAL A 80 -14.90 14.31 16.69
N LEU A 81 -16.07 14.46 17.31
CA LEU A 81 -16.94 15.62 17.08
C LEU A 81 -16.31 16.93 17.55
N ARG A 82 -15.60 16.93 18.69
CA ARG A 82 -14.88 18.10 19.21
C ARG A 82 -13.72 18.52 18.32
N TYR A 83 -13.03 17.55 17.70
CA TYR A 83 -11.96 17.86 16.74
C TYR A 83 -12.53 18.55 15.49
N LYS A 84 -13.64 18.05 14.93
CA LYS A 84 -14.29 18.69 13.77
C LYS A 84 -14.77 20.12 14.05
N LEU A 85 -15.37 20.36 15.21
CA LEU A 85 -15.86 21.70 15.58
C LEU A 85 -14.73 22.73 15.79
N LYS A 86 -13.51 22.30 16.15
CA LYS A 86 -12.35 23.20 16.28
C LYS A 86 -11.75 23.63 14.94
N GLU A 87 -11.94 22.85 13.88
CA GLU A 87 -11.50 23.24 12.54
C GLU A 87 -12.43 24.30 11.93
N ASP A 88 -13.73 24.21 12.19
CA ASP A 88 -14.72 25.20 11.72
C ASP A 88 -14.58 26.57 12.42
N ASP A 89 -14.09 26.62 13.67
CA ASP A 89 -13.91 27.87 14.43
C ASP A 89 -12.65 28.67 14.01
N LYS A 90 -11.68 28.01 13.36
CA LYS A 90 -10.47 28.69 12.83
C LYS A 90 -10.67 29.33 11.46
N SER A 91 -11.87 29.23 10.89
CA SER A 91 -12.18 29.77 9.55
C SER A 91 -13.02 31.05 9.56
N LYS A 92 -13.06 31.78 10.68
CA LYS A 92 -13.65 33.13 10.76
C LYS A 92 -12.65 34.17 11.24
#